data_AF-A0A5C7KTK1-F1
#
_entry.id   AF-A0A5C7KTK1-F1
#
_cell.length_a   1.000
_cell.length_b   1.000
_cell.length_c   1.000
_cell.angle_alpha   90.00
_cell.angle_beta   90.00
_cell.angle_gamma   90.00
#
_symmetry.space_group_name_H-M   'P 1'
#
loop_
_entity.id
_entity.type
_entity.pdbx_description
1 polymer ?
#
loop_
_entity_poly.entity_id
_entity_poly.type
_entity_poly.pdbx_seq_one_letter_code
_entity_poly.pdbx_strand_id
1 'polypeptide(L)'
;MDGKHFAYATLNKIGGKFTINVVLDGKRINTVDGGEIKMRFQGNTLRYFVSDTSTTPESDWYYEGDKLIRIVDYKDYASAFEEFRGEPVEEGRTDCASLTHVESGHKICFSSAGFVLLDDVELENHKIEGHDLGFSDFTFDNEFKNIAYKIILSPMWDKEWISLNGDNSNLVFNDIQNLHFTADGKQIVYVGRRGAEVYKVTHEVIPTMK
;
A
#
# COMPACT_ATOMS: atom_id res chain seq x y z
N MET A 1 -8.72 -0.86 -12.14
CA MET A 1 -7.99 0.01 -13.10
C MET A 1 -7.95 -0.69 -14.44
N ASP A 2 -7.87 0.03 -15.56
CA ASP A 2 -7.82 -0.63 -16.89
C ASP A 2 -6.42 -1.14 -17.28
N GLY A 3 -5.43 -0.96 -16.38
CA GLY A 3 -4.05 -1.43 -16.57
C GLY A 3 -3.28 -0.72 -17.68
N LYS A 4 -3.83 0.35 -18.29
CA LYS A 4 -3.20 1.03 -19.43
C LYS A 4 -2.11 2.01 -19.04
N HIS A 5 -2.19 2.54 -17.83
CA HIS A 5 -1.30 3.60 -17.37
C HIS A 5 -0.29 3.06 -16.37
N PHE A 6 0.95 3.53 -16.48
CA PHE A 6 2.05 3.19 -15.57
C PHE A 6 2.72 4.46 -15.07
N ALA A 7 2.83 4.59 -13.75
CA ALA A 7 3.51 5.71 -13.12
C ALA A 7 4.63 5.24 -12.20
N TYR A 8 5.73 5.98 -12.20
CA TYR A 8 6.83 5.78 -11.26
C TYR A 8 7.46 7.13 -10.91
N ALA A 9 8.24 7.12 -9.83
CA ALA A 9 8.96 8.28 -9.38
C ALA A 9 10.44 7.97 -9.23
N THR A 10 11.30 8.94 -9.55
CA THR A 10 12.75 8.83 -9.34
C THR A 10 13.21 9.92 -8.40
N LEU A 11 13.93 9.53 -7.35
CA LEU A 11 14.57 10.45 -6.42
C LEU A 11 15.96 10.84 -6.92
N ASN A 12 16.24 12.13 -6.97
CA ASN A 12 17.55 12.68 -7.35
C ASN A 12 18.05 13.63 -6.25
N LYS A 13 19.34 13.55 -5.90
CA LYS A 13 19.97 14.37 -4.87
C LYS A 13 21.02 15.28 -5.49
N ILE A 14 20.75 16.58 -5.50
CA ILE A 14 21.68 17.60 -6.03
C ILE A 14 21.90 18.67 -4.96
N GLY A 15 23.15 18.88 -4.56
CA GLY A 15 23.49 19.93 -3.59
C GLY A 15 22.82 19.78 -2.22
N GLY A 16 22.56 18.53 -1.78
CA GLY A 16 21.90 18.25 -0.50
C GLY A 16 20.38 18.33 -0.54
N LYS A 17 19.78 18.79 -1.65
CA LYS A 17 18.34 18.78 -1.86
C LYS A 17 17.89 17.52 -2.58
N PHE A 18 16.75 16.98 -2.16
CA PHE A 18 16.08 15.88 -2.83
C PHE A 18 15.01 16.41 -3.77
N THR A 19 15.02 15.90 -5.00
CA THR A 19 14.02 16.19 -6.03
C THR A 19 13.42 14.89 -6.50
N ILE A 20 12.11 14.86 -6.66
CA ILE A 20 11.35 13.73 -7.15
C ILE A 20 10.86 14.07 -8.55
N ASN A 21 11.21 13.23 -9.53
CA ASN A 21 10.63 13.32 -10.87
C ASN A 21 9.50 12.30 -10.97
N VAL A 22 8.30 12.76 -11.30
CA VAL A 22 7.12 11.90 -11.50
C VAL A 22 6.95 11.64 -12.99
N VAL A 23 6.89 10.37 -13.35
CA VAL A 23 6.80 9.90 -14.73
C VAL A 23 5.49 9.12 -14.89
N LEU A 24 4.72 9.47 -15.91
CA LEU A 24 3.49 8.80 -16.33
C LEU A 24 3.64 8.36 -17.79
N ASP A 25 3.50 7.08 -18.06
CA ASP A 25 3.60 6.46 -19.40
C ASP A 25 4.89 6.84 -20.15
N GLY A 26 6.01 6.84 -19.40
CA GLY A 26 7.33 7.20 -19.92
C GLY A 26 7.56 8.70 -20.13
N LYS A 27 6.56 9.55 -19.88
CA LYS A 27 6.68 11.01 -19.94
C LYS A 27 6.80 11.58 -18.53
N ARG A 28 7.84 12.37 -18.28
CA ARG A 28 7.93 13.15 -17.04
C ARG A 28 6.81 14.19 -17.02
N ILE A 29 5.95 14.12 -16.00
CA ILE A 29 4.82 15.03 -15.81
C ILE A 29 5.09 16.07 -14.73
N ASN A 30 6.00 15.80 -13.79
CA ASN A 30 6.34 16.75 -12.74
C ASN A 30 7.77 16.56 -12.21
N THR A 31 8.34 17.63 -11.65
CA THR A 31 9.56 17.64 -10.84
C THR A 31 9.29 18.48 -9.60
N VAL A 32 9.41 17.86 -8.43
CA VAL A 32 9.01 18.45 -7.15
C VAL A 32 10.15 18.28 -6.14
N ASP A 33 10.35 19.26 -5.26
CA ASP A 33 11.26 19.10 -4.13
C ASP A 33 10.59 18.16 -3.11
N GLY A 34 11.31 17.20 -2.55
CA GLY A 34 10.74 16.24 -1.60
C GLY A 34 11.61 15.02 -1.36
N GLY A 35 11.44 14.39 -0.19
CA GLY A 35 12.17 13.18 0.21
C GLY A 35 11.36 11.90 0.06
N GLU A 36 10.02 12.01 0.08
CA GLU A 36 9.10 10.88 0.00
C GLU A 36 7.98 11.19 -0.99
N ILE A 37 7.50 10.18 -1.71
CA ILE A 37 6.34 10.27 -2.61
C ILE A 37 5.45 9.04 -2.47
N LYS A 38 4.14 9.26 -2.49
CA LYS A 38 3.12 8.22 -2.56
C LYS A 38 2.21 8.49 -3.74
N MET A 39 1.93 7.47 -4.55
CA MET A 39 1.17 7.61 -5.81
C MET A 39 0.09 6.54 -5.92
N ARG A 40 -1.03 6.87 -6.57
CA ARG A 40 -2.10 5.94 -6.96
C ARG A 40 -2.87 6.51 -8.15
N PHE A 41 -3.43 5.65 -8.99
CA PHE A 41 -4.43 6.10 -9.96
C PHE A 41 -5.83 6.10 -9.36
N GLN A 42 -6.63 7.11 -9.69
CA GLN A 42 -8.08 7.10 -9.54
C GLN A 42 -8.71 7.26 -10.93
N GLY A 43 -9.33 6.18 -11.42
CA GLY A 43 -9.62 6.05 -12.84
C GLY A 43 -8.35 6.19 -13.68
N ASN A 44 -8.32 7.19 -14.57
CA ASN A 44 -7.16 7.52 -15.43
C ASN A 44 -6.30 8.65 -14.87
N THR A 45 -6.60 9.16 -13.68
CA THR A 45 -5.89 10.29 -13.09
C THR A 45 -4.88 9.78 -12.08
N LEU A 46 -3.59 10.06 -12.31
CA LEU A 46 -2.57 9.82 -11.30
C LEU A 46 -2.71 10.85 -10.17
N ARG A 47 -2.86 10.38 -8.94
CA ARG A 47 -2.90 11.18 -7.72
C ARG A 47 -1.65 10.89 -6.91
N TYR A 48 -0.97 11.91 -6.41
CA TYR A 48 0.22 11.69 -5.58
C TYR A 48 0.46 12.77 -4.55
N PHE A 49 1.10 12.34 -3.47
CA PHE A 49 1.52 13.16 -2.35
C PHE A 49 3.04 13.17 -2.29
N VAL A 50 3.60 14.34 -2.07
CA VAL A 50 5.04 14.55 -1.91
C VAL A 50 5.26 15.10 -0.54
N SER A 51 6.13 14.46 0.24
CA SER A 51 6.52 14.98 1.55
C SER A 51 7.92 15.57 1.51
N ASP A 52 8.02 16.81 1.99
CA ASP A 52 9.30 17.40 2.31
C ASP A 52 9.77 16.88 3.67
N THR A 53 10.68 15.91 3.64
CA THR A 53 11.32 15.36 4.85
C THR A 53 12.21 16.37 5.59
N SER A 54 12.29 17.63 5.12
CA SER A 54 12.97 18.69 5.85
C SER A 54 12.27 18.95 7.19
N THR A 55 13.04 19.31 8.21
CA THR A 55 12.59 19.36 9.62
C THR A 55 11.57 20.48 9.93
N THR A 56 11.01 21.13 8.92
CA THR A 56 10.01 22.19 9.06
C THR A 56 8.62 21.68 8.65
N PRO A 57 7.61 21.69 9.55
CA PRO A 57 6.32 21.00 9.36
C PRO A 57 5.40 21.43 8.20
N GLU A 58 5.84 22.22 7.23
CA GLU A 58 4.92 23.12 6.51
C GLU A 58 4.71 22.86 5.03
N SER A 59 5.13 21.74 4.43
CA SER A 59 4.86 21.55 3.01
C SER A 59 4.82 20.11 2.53
N ASP A 60 3.73 19.40 2.80
CA ASP A 60 3.35 18.27 1.95
C ASP A 60 2.49 18.78 0.80
N TRP A 61 2.56 18.16 -0.36
CA TRP A 61 1.86 18.63 -1.56
C TRP A 61 1.04 17.53 -2.20
N TYR A 62 -0.22 17.84 -2.54
CA TYR A 62 -1.13 16.93 -3.25
C TYR A 62 -1.28 17.31 -4.71
N TYR A 63 -1.10 16.35 -5.61
CA TYR A 63 -1.17 16.52 -7.05
C TYR A 63 -2.17 15.59 -7.71
N GLU A 64 -2.77 16.07 -8.78
CA GLU A 64 -3.53 15.29 -9.76
C GLU A 64 -2.93 15.50 -11.15
N GLY A 65 -2.31 14.46 -11.70
CA GLY A 65 -1.53 14.54 -12.92
C GLY A 65 -0.36 15.50 -12.76
N ASP A 66 -0.31 16.55 -13.57
CA ASP A 66 0.71 17.60 -13.51
C ASP A 66 0.28 18.82 -12.67
N LYS A 67 -0.89 18.77 -12.03
CA LYS A 67 -1.46 19.93 -11.31
C LYS A 67 -1.32 19.77 -9.81
N LEU A 68 -0.73 20.77 -9.16
CA LEU A 68 -0.82 20.94 -7.71
C LEU A 68 -2.26 21.30 -7.35
N ILE A 69 -2.88 20.50 -6.50
CA ILE A 69 -4.26 20.74 -6.04
C ILE A 69 -4.27 21.51 -4.73
N ARG A 70 -3.48 21.09 -3.75
CA ARG A 70 -3.36 21.79 -2.46
C ARG A 70 -2.04 21.49 -1.77
N ILE A 71 -1.65 22.40 -0.88
CA ILE A 71 -0.66 22.15 0.16
C ILE A 71 -1.40 21.44 1.31
N VAL A 72 -0.77 20.43 1.88
CA VAL A 72 -1.33 19.50 2.85
C VAL A 72 -0.54 19.67 4.14
N ASP A 73 -1.23 19.84 5.27
CA ASP A 73 -0.58 19.78 6.59
C ASP A 73 -0.08 18.33 6.80
N TYR A 74 1.05 18.13 7.48
CA TYR A 74 1.54 16.80 7.85
C TYR A 74 0.47 15.92 8.51
N LYS A 75 -0.42 16.51 9.32
CA LYS A 75 -1.59 15.79 9.87
C LYS A 75 -2.49 15.29 8.76
N ASP A 76 -2.77 16.13 7.76
CA ASP A 76 -3.53 15.76 6.57
C ASP A 76 -2.75 14.86 5.61
N TYR A 77 -1.42 14.74 5.68
CA TYR A 77 -0.66 13.74 4.92
C TYR A 77 -0.90 12.34 5.50
N ALA A 78 -0.91 12.23 6.84
CA ALA A 78 -1.33 11.01 7.52
C ALA A 78 -2.84 10.73 7.31
N SER A 79 -3.70 11.75 7.30
CA SER A 79 -5.15 11.60 7.05
C SER A 79 -5.51 11.41 5.58
N ALA A 80 -4.76 11.97 4.63
CA ALA A 80 -4.94 11.70 3.21
C ALA A 80 -4.42 10.31 2.87
N PHE A 81 -3.41 9.84 3.61
CA PHE A 81 -3.08 8.42 3.67
C PHE A 81 -4.22 7.59 4.30
N GLU A 82 -5.01 8.17 5.20
CA GLU A 82 -6.30 7.60 5.63
C GLU A 82 -7.39 7.71 4.55
N GLU A 83 -7.46 8.73 3.71
CA GLU A 83 -8.40 8.79 2.56
C GLU A 83 -8.03 7.71 1.50
N PHE A 84 -6.74 7.35 1.40
CA PHE A 84 -6.24 6.16 0.70
C PHE A 84 -6.63 4.83 1.37
N ARG A 85 -6.93 4.91 2.66
CA ARG A 85 -7.34 3.84 3.58
C ARG A 85 -8.75 4.11 4.13
N GLY A 86 -9.70 4.76 3.42
CA GLY A 86 -11.01 5.20 3.92
C GLY A 86 -11.07 6.07 5.20
N GLU A 87 -12.16 6.84 5.37
CA GLU A 87 -12.33 7.62 6.62
C GLU A 87 -12.39 6.70 7.86
N PRO A 88 -11.79 7.12 8.99
CA PRO A 88 -12.04 6.49 10.28
C PRO A 88 -13.49 6.73 10.67
N VAL A 89 -14.33 5.71 10.49
CA VAL A 89 -15.71 5.76 10.95
C VAL A 89 -15.74 5.36 12.43
N GLU A 90 -16.24 6.25 13.29
CA GLU A 90 -16.70 5.89 14.63
C GLU A 90 -17.96 5.01 14.51
N GLU A 91 -17.80 3.74 14.14
CA GLU A 91 -18.88 2.75 14.17
C GLU A 91 -18.47 1.53 14.98
N GLY A 92 -18.84 1.52 16.27
CA GLY A 92 -19.20 0.34 17.06
C GLY A 92 -18.14 -0.72 17.37
N ARG A 93 -16.99 -0.76 16.68
CA ARG A 93 -15.89 -1.71 16.89
C ARG A 93 -14.59 -0.98 17.19
N THR A 94 -14.17 -1.06 18.45
CA THR A 94 -12.99 -0.36 18.99
C THR A 94 -11.67 -1.05 18.69
N ASP A 95 -11.69 -2.15 17.95
CA ASP A 95 -10.55 -3.05 17.72
C ASP A 95 -9.90 -2.88 16.34
N CYS A 96 -10.47 -2.08 15.44
CA CYS A 96 -9.83 -1.72 14.17
C CYS A 96 -8.74 -0.67 14.41
N ALA A 97 -7.49 -1.07 14.18
CA ALA A 97 -6.36 -0.14 14.21
C ALA A 97 -6.26 0.68 12.93
N SER A 98 -6.77 0.15 11.81
CA SER A 98 -6.93 0.88 10.55
C SER A 98 -8.14 0.33 9.79
N LEU A 99 -9.10 1.18 9.44
CA LEU A 99 -10.32 0.82 8.71
C LEU A 99 -10.31 1.48 7.34
N THR A 100 -10.34 0.69 6.26
CA THR A 100 -10.28 1.10 4.86
C THR A 100 -11.50 0.87 4.01
N HIS A 101 -12.08 1.97 3.54
CA HIS A 101 -13.08 2.02 2.49
C HIS A 101 -12.39 1.92 1.12
N VAL A 102 -12.81 0.93 0.35
CA VAL A 102 -12.37 0.68 -1.01
C VAL A 102 -13.43 1.22 -1.96
N GLU A 103 -13.03 1.73 -3.14
CA GLU A 103 -13.92 2.39 -4.10
C GLU A 103 -15.12 1.54 -4.54
N SER A 104 -15.00 0.21 -4.45
CA SER A 104 -16.09 -0.75 -4.68
C SER A 104 -17.19 -0.73 -3.62
N GLY A 105 -17.01 0.03 -2.53
CA GLY A 105 -17.86 0.02 -1.34
C GLY A 105 -17.42 -1.00 -0.28
N HIS A 106 -16.33 -1.76 -0.53
CA HIS A 106 -15.83 -2.72 0.45
C HIS A 106 -15.14 -2.02 1.64
N LYS A 107 -15.20 -2.63 2.82
CA LYS A 107 -14.54 -2.15 4.05
C LYS A 107 -13.49 -3.16 4.49
N ILE A 108 -12.22 -2.78 4.59
CA ILE A 108 -11.18 -3.60 5.20
C ILE A 108 -10.91 -3.10 6.60
N CYS A 109 -10.74 -3.97 7.59
CA CYS A 109 -10.20 -3.55 8.88
C CYS A 109 -8.96 -4.37 9.23
N PHE A 110 -7.86 -3.67 9.53
CA PHE A 110 -6.67 -4.26 10.13
C PHE A 110 -6.71 -3.97 11.62
N SER A 111 -6.80 -5.03 12.43
CA SER A 111 -6.83 -4.90 13.88
C SER A 111 -5.43 -4.98 14.48
N SER A 112 -5.21 -4.22 15.56
CA SER A 112 -4.04 -4.40 16.43
C SER A 112 -4.02 -5.76 17.14
N ALA A 113 -5.16 -6.46 17.17
CA ALA A 113 -5.29 -7.79 17.75
C ALA A 113 -4.98 -8.94 16.76
N GLY A 114 -4.47 -8.65 15.56
CA GLY A 114 -3.94 -9.69 14.67
C GLY A 114 -4.94 -10.26 13.66
N PHE A 115 -6.00 -9.52 13.31
CA PHE A 115 -6.98 -9.97 12.32
C PHE A 115 -7.22 -8.96 11.20
N VAL A 116 -7.67 -9.48 10.06
CA VAL A 116 -8.07 -8.70 8.88
C VAL A 116 -9.54 -9.00 8.58
N LEU A 117 -10.36 -7.95 8.51
CA LEU A 117 -11.76 -8.04 8.09
C LEU A 117 -11.89 -7.50 6.67
N LEU A 118 -12.77 -8.09 5.85
CA LEU A 118 -13.26 -7.53 4.59
C LEU A 118 -14.79 -7.61 4.60
N ASP A 119 -15.47 -6.46 4.57
CA ASP A 119 -16.92 -6.31 4.76
C ASP A 119 -17.43 -7.02 6.02
N ASP A 120 -16.73 -6.79 7.14
CA ASP A 120 -17.00 -7.43 8.42
C ASP A 120 -16.79 -8.96 8.43
N VAL A 121 -16.34 -9.55 7.32
CA VAL A 121 -15.92 -10.96 7.24
C VAL A 121 -14.47 -11.07 7.69
N GLU A 122 -14.24 -11.80 8.78
CA GLU A 122 -12.89 -12.16 9.24
C GLU A 122 -12.21 -13.06 8.21
N LEU A 123 -11.20 -12.51 7.53
CA LEU A 123 -10.37 -13.25 6.58
C LEU A 123 -9.31 -14.06 7.30
N GLU A 124 -8.78 -13.51 8.39
CA GLU A 124 -7.64 -14.09 9.08
C GLU A 124 -7.63 -13.70 10.56
N ASN A 125 -7.23 -14.63 11.41
CA ASN A 125 -7.08 -14.43 12.85
C ASN A 125 -5.91 -15.26 13.34
N HIS A 126 -4.73 -14.65 13.30
CA HIS A 126 -3.52 -15.29 13.75
C HIS A 126 -3.05 -14.64 15.05
N LYS A 127 -3.04 -15.46 16.09
CA LYS A 127 -2.15 -15.25 17.24
C LYS A 127 -1.01 -16.24 17.09
N ILE A 128 0.18 -15.73 16.82
CA ILE A 128 1.40 -16.51 16.99
C ILE A 128 1.82 -16.30 18.45
N GLU A 129 1.88 -17.38 19.23
CA GLU A 129 2.15 -17.30 20.66
C GLU A 129 3.45 -16.52 20.93
N GLY A 130 3.34 -15.44 21.71
CA GLY A 130 4.46 -14.58 22.07
C GLY A 130 4.86 -13.54 21.02
N HIS A 131 4.11 -13.38 19.93
CA HIS A 131 4.43 -12.44 18.85
C HIS A 131 3.22 -11.64 18.38
N ASP A 132 3.43 -10.33 18.19
CA ASP A 132 2.43 -9.46 17.54
C ASP A 132 2.57 -9.57 16.01
N LEU A 133 1.45 -9.41 15.30
CA LEU A 133 1.43 -9.32 13.85
C LEU A 133 1.16 -7.89 13.42
N GLY A 134 2.00 -7.39 12.52
CA GLY A 134 1.76 -6.17 11.77
C GLY A 134 1.20 -6.51 10.39
N PHE A 135 0.29 -5.69 9.90
CA PHE A 135 -0.25 -5.78 8.55
C PHE A 135 0.10 -4.52 7.78
N SER A 136 0.56 -4.66 6.54
CA SER A 136 0.91 -3.54 5.67
C SER A 136 0.79 -3.93 4.21
N ASP A 137 1.07 -3.00 3.29
CA ASP A 137 1.15 -3.21 1.84
C ASP A 137 0.09 -4.18 1.32
N PHE A 138 -1.12 -3.68 1.08
CA PHE A 138 -2.23 -4.46 0.56
C PHE A 138 -2.62 -4.01 -0.85
N THR A 139 -3.23 -4.91 -1.59
CA THR A 139 -3.70 -4.71 -2.95
C THR A 139 -4.93 -5.56 -3.22
N PHE A 140 -5.73 -5.13 -4.19
CA PHE A 140 -6.89 -5.86 -4.68
C PHE A 140 -6.69 -6.26 -6.14
N ASP A 141 -7.36 -7.32 -6.56
CA ASP A 141 -7.56 -7.55 -7.98
C ASP A 141 -8.51 -6.48 -8.58
N ASN A 142 -8.59 -6.47 -9.91
CA ASN A 142 -9.38 -5.44 -10.62
C ASN A 142 -10.89 -5.53 -10.37
N GLU A 143 -11.37 -6.69 -9.89
CA GLU A 143 -12.78 -6.94 -9.57
C GLU A 143 -13.08 -6.78 -8.07
N PHE A 144 -12.07 -6.46 -7.25
CA PHE A 144 -12.13 -6.39 -5.79
C PHE A 144 -12.64 -7.67 -5.11
N LYS A 145 -12.47 -8.82 -5.76
CA LYS A 145 -12.84 -10.13 -5.24
C LYS A 145 -11.73 -10.76 -4.42
N ASN A 146 -10.49 -10.38 -4.71
CA ASN A 146 -9.32 -10.91 -4.05
C ASN A 146 -8.50 -9.79 -3.42
N ILE A 147 -8.01 -10.01 -2.21
CA ILE A 147 -7.10 -9.13 -1.50
C ILE A 147 -5.81 -9.88 -1.20
N ALA A 148 -4.67 -9.23 -1.46
CA ALA A 148 -3.38 -9.69 -0.99
C ALA A 148 -2.78 -8.64 -0.06
N TYR A 149 -2.14 -9.06 1.02
CA TYR A 149 -1.52 -8.16 1.97
C TYR A 149 -0.28 -8.75 2.62
N LYS A 150 0.61 -7.87 3.06
CA LYS A 150 1.84 -8.23 3.75
C LYS A 150 1.60 -8.39 5.24
N ILE A 151 2.11 -9.48 5.78
CA ILE A 151 2.16 -9.75 7.22
C ILE A 151 3.61 -9.64 7.68
N ILE A 152 3.82 -8.95 8.79
CA ILE A 152 5.11 -8.72 9.43
C ILE A 152 5.05 -9.29 10.84
N LEU A 153 6.00 -10.15 11.19
CA LEU A 153 6.13 -10.63 12.57
C LEU A 153 6.84 -9.59 13.45
N SER A 154 6.30 -9.26 14.62
CA SER A 154 6.94 -8.38 15.60
C SER A 154 7.33 -9.17 16.86
N PRO A 155 8.47 -8.88 17.50
CA PRO A 155 9.47 -7.86 17.15
C PRO A 155 10.48 -8.31 16.07
N MET A 156 10.28 -9.49 15.50
CA MET A 156 11.14 -10.05 14.45
C MET A 156 10.81 -9.45 13.08
N TRP A 157 11.08 -8.15 12.91
CA TRP A 157 10.81 -7.39 11.67
C TRP A 157 11.65 -7.85 10.46
N ASP A 158 12.24 -9.03 10.53
CA ASP A 158 12.96 -9.74 9.48
C ASP A 158 12.19 -10.98 9.00
N LYS A 159 10.90 -11.10 9.34
CA LYS A 159 10.01 -12.16 8.86
C LYS A 159 8.71 -11.57 8.35
N GLU A 160 8.60 -11.59 7.04
CA GLU A 160 7.45 -11.12 6.29
C GLU A 160 6.94 -12.22 5.35
N TRP A 161 5.63 -12.27 5.15
CA TRP A 161 4.99 -13.12 4.14
C TRP A 161 3.77 -12.43 3.56
N ILE A 162 3.24 -12.99 2.48
CA ILE A 162 2.01 -12.51 1.85
C ILE A 162 0.87 -13.45 2.23
N SER A 163 -0.27 -12.86 2.62
CA SER A 163 -1.55 -13.55 2.73
C SER A 163 -2.42 -13.16 1.53
N LEU A 164 -3.04 -14.16 0.90
CA LEU A 164 -4.01 -13.98 -0.18
C LEU A 164 -5.37 -14.45 0.33
N ASN A 165 -6.31 -13.51 0.54
CA ASN A 165 -7.63 -13.78 1.11
C ASN A 165 -7.59 -14.51 2.47
N GLY A 166 -6.54 -14.31 3.27
CA GLY A 166 -6.35 -15.04 4.54
C GLY A 166 -5.58 -16.35 4.41
N ASP A 167 -5.26 -16.79 3.19
CA ASP A 167 -4.42 -17.95 2.95
C ASP A 167 -2.94 -17.54 2.86
N ASN A 168 -2.15 -18.03 3.82
CA ASN A 168 -0.78 -17.61 4.02
C ASN A 168 0.18 -18.30 3.04
N SER A 169 1.01 -17.50 2.38
CA SER A 169 2.15 -18.01 1.63
C SER A 169 3.12 -18.75 2.56
N ASN A 170 3.54 -19.94 2.15
CA ASN A 170 4.63 -20.68 2.81
C ASN A 170 6.02 -20.05 2.60
N LEU A 171 6.11 -18.98 1.80
CA LEU A 171 7.36 -18.27 1.56
C LEU A 171 7.51 -17.10 2.52
N VAL A 172 8.49 -17.21 3.42
CA VAL A 172 8.90 -16.15 4.35
C VAL A 172 10.12 -15.41 3.79
N PHE A 173 10.16 -14.09 3.97
CA PHE A 173 11.22 -13.19 3.52
C PHE A 173 11.64 -12.25 4.65
N ASN A 174 12.80 -11.60 4.50
CA ASN A 174 13.23 -10.53 5.40
C ASN A 174 12.66 -9.16 5.04
N ASP A 175 12.19 -9.01 3.81
CA ASP A 175 11.60 -7.77 3.28
C ASP A 175 10.81 -8.13 2.01
N ILE A 176 9.58 -7.63 1.89
CA ILE A 176 8.71 -7.78 0.74
C ILE A 176 8.27 -6.40 0.25
N GLN A 177 8.44 -6.20 -1.06
CA GLN A 177 8.12 -4.95 -1.74
C GLN A 177 7.35 -5.20 -3.04
N ASN A 178 6.71 -4.14 -3.54
CA ASN A 178 6.02 -4.11 -4.84
C ASN A 178 4.94 -5.19 -4.99
N LEU A 179 4.16 -5.45 -3.95
CA LEU A 179 3.02 -6.38 -4.03
C LEU A 179 1.92 -5.79 -4.93
N HIS A 180 1.54 -6.53 -5.97
CA HIS A 180 0.43 -6.16 -6.87
C HIS A 180 -0.18 -7.39 -7.53
N PHE A 181 -1.44 -7.30 -7.93
CA PHE A 181 -2.05 -8.25 -8.87
C PHE A 181 -1.57 -7.98 -10.29
N THR A 182 -1.51 -9.03 -11.11
CA THR A 182 -1.40 -8.88 -12.57
C THR A 182 -2.66 -8.23 -13.14
N ALA A 183 -2.54 -7.61 -14.31
CA ALA A 183 -3.66 -6.88 -14.93
C ALA A 183 -4.89 -7.77 -15.20
N ASP A 184 -4.68 -9.07 -15.40
CA ASP A 184 -5.75 -10.06 -15.57
C ASP A 184 -6.32 -10.60 -14.24
N GLY A 185 -5.77 -10.18 -13.10
CA GLY A 185 -6.18 -10.59 -11.76
C GLY A 185 -5.83 -12.03 -11.39
N LYS A 186 -5.15 -12.78 -12.27
CA LYS A 186 -4.92 -14.23 -12.09
C LYS A 186 -3.71 -14.55 -11.23
N GLN A 187 -2.84 -13.58 -11.00
CA GLN A 187 -1.60 -13.78 -10.24
C GLN A 187 -1.35 -12.58 -9.34
N ILE A 188 -0.63 -12.83 -8.25
CA ILE A 188 0.05 -11.79 -7.48
C ILE A 188 1.54 -11.86 -7.74
N VAL A 189 2.17 -10.68 -7.79
CA VAL A 189 3.60 -10.52 -8.02
C VAL A 189 4.16 -9.65 -6.91
N TYR A 190 5.31 -10.05 -6.38
CA TYR A 190 6.06 -9.26 -5.40
C TYR A 190 7.55 -9.56 -5.50
N VAL A 191 8.36 -8.70 -4.87
CA VAL A 191 9.80 -8.88 -4.72
C VAL A 191 10.08 -9.20 -3.26
N GLY A 192 10.64 -10.37 -2.99
CA GLY A 192 11.02 -10.81 -1.65
C GLY A 192 12.53 -10.92 -1.49
N ARG A 193 13.07 -10.49 -0.36
CA ARG A 193 14.49 -10.60 -0.03
C ARG A 193 14.74 -11.68 1.02
N ARG A 194 15.72 -12.57 0.81
CA ARG A 194 16.22 -13.52 1.83
C ARG A 194 17.73 -13.34 2.00
N GLY A 195 18.14 -12.78 3.12
CA GLY A 195 19.52 -12.37 3.36
C GLY A 195 19.97 -11.34 2.30
N ALA A 196 20.98 -11.73 1.52
CA ALA A 196 21.53 -10.93 0.44
C ALA A 196 20.85 -11.16 -0.92
N GLU A 197 19.98 -12.16 -1.03
CA GLU A 197 19.36 -12.56 -2.29
C GLU A 197 17.97 -11.94 -2.47
N VAL A 198 17.66 -11.56 -3.70
CA VAL A 198 16.38 -10.93 -4.07
C VAL A 198 15.67 -11.81 -5.10
N TYR A 199 14.39 -12.06 -4.84
CA TYR A 199 13.54 -12.97 -5.61
C TYR A 199 12.35 -12.20 -6.15
N LYS A 200 12.06 -12.34 -7.45
CA LYS A 200 10.74 -12.01 -7.99
C LYS A 200 9.86 -13.24 -7.81
N VAL A 201 8.78 -13.10 -7.06
CA VAL A 201 7.82 -14.17 -6.81
C VAL A 201 6.55 -13.90 -7.58
N THR A 202 5.97 -14.96 -8.13
CA THR A 202 4.66 -14.92 -8.78
C THR A 202 3.85 -16.09 -8.23
N HIS A 203 2.65 -15.81 -7.75
CA HIS A 203 1.75 -16.79 -7.17
C HIS A 203 0.40 -16.73 -7.88
N GLU A 204 -0.15 -17.88 -8.22
CA GLU A 204 -1.46 -17.93 -8.89
C GLU A 204 -2.58 -17.70 -7.88
N VAL A 205 -3.55 -16.89 -8.27
CA VAL A 205 -4.78 -16.67 -7.52
C VAL A 205 -5.70 -17.82 -7.89
N ILE A 206 -5.69 -18.87 -7.07
CA ILE A 206 -6.62 -19.98 -7.24
C ILE A 206 -8.00 -19.47 -6.81
N PRO A 207 -9.00 -19.45 -7.71
CA PRO A 207 -10.34 -19.06 -7.33
C PRO A 207 -10.82 -20.00 -6.23
N THR A 208 -11.11 -19.47 -5.05
CA THR A 208 -11.79 -20.24 -4.02
C THR A 208 -13.20 -20.53 -4.55
N MET A 209 -13.47 -21.79 -4.90
CA MET A 209 -14.84 -22.23 -5.15
C MET A 209 -15.59 -22.12 -3.82
N LYS A 210 -16.31 -21.02 -3.61
CA LYS A 210 -17.32 -20.90 -2.57
C LYS A 210 -18.62 -21.52 -3.05
#